data_AF-A0A9X2T011-F1
#
_entry.id   AF-A0A9X2T011-F1
#
_cell.length_a   1.000
_cell.length_b   1.000
_cell.length_c   1.000
_cell.angle_alpha   90.00
_cell.angle_beta   90.00
_cell.angle_gamma   90.00
#
_symmetry.space_group_name_H-M   'P 1'
#
loop_
_entity.id
_entity.type
_entity.pdbx_description
1 polymer ?
#
loop_
_entity_poly.entity_id
_entity_poly.type
_entity_poly.pdbx_seq_one_letter_code
_entity_poly.pdbx_strand_id
1 'polypeptide(L)' 'MTTEQKSAIEQEIDNLKGTLTGNMFQDMEARDQIHNLEMQLKGVKPMDSHFDCIGCGS' A
#
# COMPACT_ATOMS: atom_id res chain seq x y z
N MET A 1 -12.91 7.53 8.11
CA MET A 1 -12.52 6.21 8.65
C MET A 1 -13.08 6.10 10.07
N THR A 2 -14.14 5.33 10.25
CA THR A 2 -14.65 4.97 11.58
C THR A 2 -13.70 3.99 12.26
N THR A 3 -13.78 3.86 13.59
CA THR A 3 -12.88 3.02 14.39
C THR A 3 -12.90 1.55 13.97
N GLU A 4 -14.07 1.04 13.55
CA GLU A 4 -14.24 -0.32 13.04
C GLU A 4 -13.52 -0.57 11.71
N GLN A 5 -13.50 0.43 10.81
CA GLN A 5 -12.80 0.31 9.52
C GLN A 5 -11.29 0.23 9.70
N LYS A 6 -10.74 0.95 10.68
CA LYS A 6 -9.30 0.88 10.99
C LYS A 6 -8.91 -0.52 11.45
N SER A 7 -9.69 -1.10 12.37
CA SER A 7 -9.44 -2.45 12.87
C SER A 7 -9.50 -3.51 11.78
N ALA A 8 -10.45 -3.40 10.84
CA ALA A 8 -10.54 -4.33 9.72
C ALA A 8 -9.32 -4.24 8.79
N ILE A 9 -8.87 -3.01 8.49
CA ILE A 9 -7.67 -2.76 7.67
C ILE A 9 -6.41 -3.29 8.37
N GLU A 10 -6.28 -3.11 9.69
CA GLU A 10 -5.14 -3.65 10.46
C GLU A 10 -5.08 -5.18 10.42
N GLN A 11 -6.23 -5.84 10.54
CA GLN A 11 -6.32 -7.30 10.41
C GLN A 11 -5.93 -7.76 9.01
N GLU A 12 -6.34 -7.04 7.97
CA GLU A 12 -6.01 -7.38 6.58
C GLU A 12 -4.51 -7.20 6.30
N ILE A 13 -3.90 -6.13 6.82
CA ILE A 13 -2.45 -5.91 6.78
C ILE A 13 -1.70 -7.05 7.48
N ASP A 14 -2.17 -7.50 8.66
CA ASP A 14 -1.53 -8.57 9.41
C ASP A 14 -1.58 -9.91 8.66
N ASN A 15 -2.74 -10.24 8.06
CA ASN A 15 -2.88 -11.41 7.20
C ASN A 15 -1.93 -11.35 6.00
N LEU A 16 -1.88 -10.22 5.28
CA LEU A 16 -0.97 -10.03 4.15
C LEU A 16 0.49 -10.12 4.58
N LYS A 17 0.86 -9.56 5.74
CA LYS A 17 2.21 -9.68 6.32
C LYS A 17 2.56 -11.13 6.64
N GLY A 18 1.60 -11.94 7.08
CA GLY A 18 1.77 -13.38 7.29
C GLY A 18 1.96 -14.18 6.00
N THR A 19 1.46 -13.68 4.86
CA THR A 19 1.71 -14.29 3.54
C THR A 19 3.07 -13.95 2.95
N LEU A 20 3.80 -12.99 3.54
CA LEU A 20 5.12 -12.59 3.06
C LEU A 20 6.09 -13.76 3.20
N THR A 21 6.58 -14.22 2.06
CA THR A 21 7.50 -15.34 1.95
C THR A 21 8.95 -14.91 2.15
N GLY A 22 9.23 -13.60 2.15
CA GLY A 22 10.57 -13.02 2.12
C GLY A 22 11.14 -12.92 0.70
N ASN A 23 10.45 -13.46 -0.31
CA ASN A 23 10.83 -13.34 -1.70
C ASN A 23 10.25 -12.04 -2.28
N MET A 24 11.12 -11.05 -2.51
CA MET A 24 10.74 -9.72 -2.97
C MET A 24 9.83 -9.70 -4.21
N PHE A 25 9.97 -10.67 -5.13
CA PHE A 25 9.11 -10.76 -6.32
C PHE A 25 7.71 -11.29 -6.01
N GLN A 26 7.62 -12.30 -5.14
CA GLN A 26 6.33 -12.89 -4.76
C GLN A 26 5.59 -11.98 -3.78
N ASP A 27 6.34 -11.28 -2.94
CA ASP A 27 5.83 -10.35 -1.95
C ASP A 27 5.49 -8.97 -2.54
N MET A 28 5.81 -8.70 -3.82
CA MET A 28 5.62 -7.40 -4.44
C MET A 28 4.15 -6.96 -4.39
N GLU A 29 3.23 -7.86 -4.76
CA GLU A 29 1.79 -7.59 -4.75
C GLU A 29 1.27 -7.41 -3.31
N ALA A 30 1.62 -8.33 -2.41
CA ALA A 30 1.22 -8.25 -1.00
C ALA A 30 1.74 -6.96 -0.33
N ARG A 31 2.98 -6.55 -0.62
CA ARG A 31 3.57 -5.30 -0.12
C ARG A 31 2.87 -4.07 -0.65
N ASP A 32 2.49 -4.06 -1.94
CA ASP A 32 1.75 -2.95 -2.53
C ASP A 32 0.36 -2.81 -1.88
N GLN A 33 -0.34 -3.93 -1.67
CA GLN A 33 -1.62 -3.95 -0.97
C GLN A 33 -1.49 -3.47 0.48
N ILE A 34 -0.49 -3.96 1.23
CA ILE A 34 -0.20 -3.49 2.59
C ILE A 34 0.04 -1.98 2.59
N HIS A 35 0.80 -1.47 1.63
CA HIS A 35 1.13 -0.06 1.58
C HIS A 35 -0.11 0.81 1.30
N ASN A 36 -0.97 0.39 0.38
CA ASN A 36 -2.24 1.05 0.11
C ASN A 36 -3.19 1.05 1.33
N LEU A 37 -3.29 -0.09 2.01
CA LEU A 37 -4.09 -0.23 3.23
C LEU A 37 -3.55 0.65 4.36
N GLU A 38 -2.22 0.70 4.56
CA GLU A 38 -1.58 1.59 5.53
C GLU A 38 -1.79 3.08 5.18
N MET A 39 -1.81 3.43 3.89
CA MET A 39 -2.14 4.80 3.44
C MET A 39 -3.59 5.16 3.77
N GLN A 40 -4.53 4.27 3.49
CA GLN A 40 -5.95 4.45 3.83
C GLN A 40 -6.15 4.63 5.34
N LEU A 41 -5.42 3.85 6.15
CA LEU A 41 -5.50 3.91 7.61
C LEU A 41 -4.92 5.21 8.17
N LYS A 42 -3.77 5.64 7.64
CA LYS A 42 -3.11 6.91 8.00
C LYS A 42 -3.82 8.13 7.41
N GLY A 43 -4.73 7.94 6.44
CA GLY A 43 -5.44 9.01 5.75
C GLY A 43 -4.52 9.89 4.89
N VAL A 44 -3.32 9.39 4.56
CA VAL A 44 -2.38 10.09 3.68
C VAL A 44 -2.79 9.79 2.24
N LYS A 45 -3.13 10.83 1.48
CA LYS A 45 -3.39 10.69 0.04
C LYS A 45 -2.18 10.01 -0.61
N PRO A 46 -2.39 9.10 -1.58
CA PRO A 46 -1.29 8.55 -2.36
C PRO A 46 -0.49 9.75 -2.87
N MET A 47 0.83 9.70 -2.70
CA MET A 47 1.72 10.67 -3.34
C MET A 47 1.27 10.71 -4.78
N ASP A 48 0.72 11.87 -5.16
CA ASP A 48 0.21 12.18 -6.47
C ASP A 48 1.22 11.63 -7.46
N SER A 49 0.91 10.45 -8.02
CA SER A 49 1.73 9.86 -9.06
C SER A 49 1.41 10.63 -10.33
N HIS A 50 1.69 11.93 -10.30
CA HIS A 50 2.34 12.60 -11.39
C HIS A 50 3.66 11.87 -11.63
N PHE A 51 3.55 10.71 -12.28
CA PHE A 51 4.40 10.45 -13.42
C PHE A 51 4.06 11.49 -14.48
N ASP A 52 4.41 12.74 -14.19
CA ASP A 52 4.73 13.70 -15.21
C ASP A 52 6.04 13.16 -15.77
N CYS A 53 5.91 12.22 -16.71
CA CYS A 53 6.92 12.06 -17.74
C CYS A 53 6.94 13.38 -18.50
N ILE A 54 7.50 14.41 -17.85
CA ILE A 54 8.06 15.56 -18.52
C ILE A 54 9.19 14.93 -19.30
N GLY A 55 8.88 14.52 -20.54
CA GLY A 55 9.84 14.37 -21.61
C GLY A 55 10.54 15.71 -21.78
N CYS A 56 11.46 16.00 -20.87
CA CYS A 56 12.45 17.03 -21.00
C CYS A 56 13.57 16.42 -21.82
N GLY A 57 13.58 16.68 -23.12
CA GLY A 57 14.75 16.37 -23.94
C GLY A 57 14.48 16.09 -25.41
N SER A 58 14.06 17.15 -26.12
CA SER A 58 14.31 17.40 -27.55
C SER A 58 13.38 16.79 -28.59
#